data_AF-A0A7C2U9B0-F1
#
_entry.id   AF-A0A7C2U9B0-F1
#
_cell.length_a   1.000
_cell.length_b   1.000
_cell.length_c   1.000
_cell.angle_alpha   90.00
_cell.angle_beta   90.00
_cell.angle_gamma   90.00
#
_symmetry.space_group_name_H-M   'P 1'
#
loop_
_entity.id
_entity.type
_entity.pdbx_description
1 polymer ?
#
loop_
_entity_poly.entity_id
_entity_poly.type
_entity_poly.pdbx_seq_one_letter_code
_entity_poly.pdbx_strand_id
1 'polypeptide(L)'
;ADAVGLELSVTSRRRGDRLRPLGLGGEKKLQDLLVDAKVPAEERDRVPIVRCRWGIAWVVGLRLDERAAVRPDTRLALHLVAQPPTARWEEG
;
A
#
# COMPACT_ATOMS: atom_id res chain seq x y z
N ALA A 1 11.27 8.75 -7.13
CA ALA A 1 11.13 7.52 -7.92
C ALA A 1 10.26 7.78 -9.13
N ASP A 2 10.62 7.23 -10.28
CA ASP A 2 10.02 7.60 -11.57
C ASP A 2 8.51 7.40 -11.61
N ALA A 3 8.00 6.36 -10.94
CA ALA A 3 6.58 6.01 -10.94
C ALA A 3 5.70 6.77 -9.92
N VAL A 4 6.25 7.10 -8.75
CA VAL A 4 5.46 7.58 -7.59
C VAL A 4 5.85 8.99 -7.12
N GLY A 5 6.90 9.59 -7.69
CA GLY A 5 7.45 10.85 -7.22
C GLY A 5 8.26 10.70 -5.93
N LEU A 6 8.40 11.80 -5.19
CA LEU A 6 9.11 11.86 -3.90
C LEU A 6 8.18 12.27 -2.74
N GLU A 7 6.99 12.80 -3.06
CA GLU A 7 5.97 13.15 -2.07
C GLU A 7 5.03 11.97 -1.86
N LEU A 8 5.23 11.27 -0.75
CA LEU A 8 4.38 10.18 -0.33
C LEU A 8 3.67 10.53 0.97
N SER A 9 2.45 10.03 1.12
CA SER A 9 1.69 10.12 2.38
C SER A 9 1.21 8.75 2.80
N VAL A 10 1.14 8.51 4.11
CA VAL A 10 0.53 7.30 4.67
C VAL A 10 -0.81 7.68 5.27
N THR A 11 -1.89 7.03 4.83
CA THR A 11 -3.25 7.27 5.33
C THR A 11 -3.94 5.95 5.65
N SER A 12 -5.09 6.02 6.33
CA SER A 12 -6.05 4.91 6.34
C SER A 12 -6.76 4.80 5.00
N ARG A 13 -7.52 3.71 4.81
CA ARG A 13 -8.41 3.52 3.67
C ARG A 13 -9.54 4.55 3.66
N ARG A 14 -9.99 4.92 2.47
CA ARG A 14 -11.14 5.79 2.20
C ARG A 14 -12.23 4.99 1.50
N ARG A 15 -13.50 5.34 1.75
CA ARG A 15 -14.62 4.70 1.05
C ARG A 15 -14.47 4.92 -0.46
N GLY A 16 -14.59 3.84 -1.22
CA GLY A 16 -14.47 3.88 -2.68
C GLY A 16 -13.04 3.87 -3.20
N ASP A 17 -12.03 3.71 -2.34
CA ASP A 17 -10.64 3.54 -2.76
C ASP A 17 -10.48 2.41 -3.78
N ARG A 18 -9.62 2.66 -4.76
CA ARG A 18 -9.28 1.74 -5.84
C ARG A 18 -7.80 1.76 -6.17
N LEU A 19 -7.31 0.63 -6.64
CA LEU A 19 -5.96 0.44 -7.14
C LEU A 19 -5.95 -0.61 -8.25
N ARG A 20 -4.85 -0.72 -8.98
CA ARG A 20 -4.59 -1.82 -9.91
C ARG A 20 -3.60 -2.79 -9.27
N PRO A 21 -4.03 -3.85 -8.56
CA PRO A 21 -3.10 -4.65 -7.77
C PRO A 21 -2.11 -5.39 -8.68
N LEU A 22 -0.81 -5.25 -8.40
CA LEU A 22 0.26 -5.86 -9.20
C LEU A 22 0.04 -7.37 -9.41
N GLY A 23 -0.07 -7.76 -10.68
CA GLY A 23 -0.21 -9.16 -11.10
C GLY A 23 -1.63 -9.72 -11.06
N LEU A 24 -2.64 -8.93 -10.65
CA LEU A 24 -4.04 -9.37 -10.66
C LEU A 24 -4.81 -8.90 -11.90
N GLY A 25 -4.28 -7.90 -12.62
CA GLY A 25 -4.92 -7.34 -13.81
C GLY A 25 -6.14 -6.47 -13.47
N GLY A 26 -6.20 -5.30 -14.09
CA GLY A 26 -7.35 -4.41 -13.96
C GLY A 26 -7.42 -3.68 -12.62
N GLU A 27 -8.51 -2.95 -12.42
CA GLU A 27 -8.76 -2.15 -11.22
C GLU A 27 -9.61 -2.92 -10.21
N LYS A 28 -9.26 -2.82 -8.93
CA LYS A 28 -9.97 -3.45 -7.81
C LYS A 28 -10.28 -2.42 -6.73
N LYS A 29 -11.43 -2.57 -6.06
CA LYS A 29 -11.71 -1.80 -4.84
C LYS A 29 -10.78 -2.27 -3.72
N LEU A 30 -10.28 -1.33 -2.93
CA LEU A 30 -9.47 -1.64 -1.75
C LEU A 30 -10.24 -2.53 -0.78
N GLN A 31 -11.54 -2.29 -0.58
CA GLN A 31 -12.42 -3.16 0.21
C GLN A 31 -12.32 -4.63 -0.23
N ASP A 32 -12.47 -4.89 -1.53
CA ASP A 32 -12.48 -6.25 -2.07
C ASP A 32 -11.10 -6.90 -1.92
N LEU A 33 -10.01 -6.13 -2.11
CA LEU A 33 -8.65 -6.61 -1.86
C LEU A 33 -8.45 -7.03 -0.39
N LEU A 34 -8.95 -6.24 0.57
CA LEU A 34 -8.84 -6.55 2.00
C LEU A 34 -9.69 -7.76 2.40
N VAL A 35 -10.88 -7.91 1.80
CA VAL A 35 -11.75 -9.07 2.00
C VAL A 35 -11.09 -10.34 1.48
N ASP A 36 -10.56 -10.31 0.26
CA ASP A 36 -9.91 -11.47 -0.36
C ASP A 36 -8.64 -11.89 0.38
N ALA A 37 -7.91 -10.91 0.92
CA ALA A 37 -6.77 -11.13 1.79
C ALA A 37 -7.16 -11.59 3.21
N LYS A 38 -8.46 -11.76 3.49
CA LYS A 38 -9.02 -12.17 4.79
C LYS A 38 -8.61 -11.26 5.95
N VAL A 39 -8.43 -9.96 5.69
CA VAL A 39 -8.17 -8.98 6.76
C VAL A 39 -9.43 -8.84 7.62
N PRO A 40 -9.36 -9.02 8.95
CA PRO A 40 -10.47 -8.83 9.88
C PRO A 40 -11.09 -7.44 9.75
N ALA A 41 -12.41 -7.32 9.88
CA ALA A 41 -13.12 -6.06 9.59
C ALA A 41 -12.62 -4.90 10.46
N GLU A 42 -12.36 -5.19 11.74
CA GLU A 42 -11.83 -4.30 12.77
C GLU A 42 -10.39 -3.85 12.52
N GLU A 43 -9.64 -4.56 11.67
CA GLU A 43 -8.26 -4.22 11.31
C GLU A 43 -8.16 -3.45 10.00
N ARG A 44 -9.19 -3.52 9.14
CA ARG A 44 -9.15 -2.90 7.79
C ARG A 44 -8.90 -1.40 7.81
N ASP A 45 -9.43 -0.69 8.80
CA ASP A 45 -9.21 0.76 8.95
C ASP A 45 -7.80 1.10 9.45
N ARG A 46 -7.10 0.12 10.04
CA ARG A 46 -5.72 0.25 10.53
C ARG A 46 -4.67 -0.14 9.50
N VAL A 47 -5.06 -0.74 8.37
CA VAL A 47 -4.13 -1.08 7.28
C VAL A 47 -3.52 0.20 6.72
N PRO A 48 -2.19 0.39 6.79
CA PRO A 48 -1.56 1.58 6.24
C PRO A 48 -1.61 1.58 4.71
N ILE A 49 -2.01 2.71 4.14
CA ILE A 49 -2.07 2.92 2.69
C ILE A 49 -1.05 3.99 2.32
N VAL A 50 -0.03 3.60 1.55
CA VAL A 50 0.92 4.56 0.97
C VAL A 50 0.32 5.13 -0.30
N ARG A 51 0.30 6.46 -0.36
CA ARG A 51 -0.23 7.23 -1.47
C ARG A 51 0.82 8.15 -2.07
N CYS A 52 0.64 8.40 -3.36
CA CYS A 52 1.34 9.42 -4.12
C CYS A 52 0.31 10.30 -4.84
N ARG A 53 0.78 11.24 -5.68
CA ARG A 53 -0.09 12.23 -6.35
C ARG A 53 -1.27 11.65 -7.13
N TRP A 54 -1.13 10.46 -7.70
CA TRP A 54 -2.19 9.83 -8.50
C TRP A 54 -3.07 8.83 -7.73
N GLY A 55 -2.76 8.51 -6.47
CA GLY A 55 -3.56 7.59 -5.66
C GLY A 55 -2.75 6.61 -4.83
N ILE A 56 -3.26 5.38 -4.69
CA ILE A 56 -2.67 4.32 -3.87
C ILE A 56 -1.45 3.73 -4.58
N ALA A 57 -0.27 3.85 -3.99
CA ALA A 57 0.94 3.20 -4.48
C ALA A 57 1.13 1.81 -3.86
N TRP A 58 0.80 1.66 -2.57
CA TRP A 58 1.02 0.42 -1.83
C TRP A 58 -0.01 0.26 -0.71
N VAL A 59 -0.65 -0.90 -0.67
CA VAL A 59 -1.41 -1.39 0.49
C VAL A 59 -0.44 -2.22 1.32
N VAL A 60 -0.01 -1.66 2.45
CA VAL A 60 1.09 -2.22 3.25
C VAL A 60 0.78 -3.65 3.68
N GLY A 61 1.75 -4.54 3.52
CA GLY A 61 1.62 -5.97 3.82
C GLY A 61 0.81 -6.78 2.78
N LEU A 62 0.20 -6.15 1.78
CA LEU A 62 -0.67 -6.83 0.82
C LEU A 62 -0.20 -6.71 -0.63
N ARG A 63 -0.33 -5.54 -1.27
CA ARG A 63 -0.09 -5.39 -2.72
C ARG A 63 0.31 -3.97 -3.10
N LEU A 64 1.20 -3.87 -4.09
CA LEU A 64 1.49 -2.64 -4.83
C LEU A 64 0.41 -2.37 -5.89
N ASP A 65 0.22 -1.10 -6.25
CA ASP A 65 -0.43 -0.76 -7.52
C ASP A 65 0.56 -0.98 -8.68
N GLU A 66 0.10 -1.56 -9.79
CA GLU A 66 0.89 -1.86 -11.00
C GLU A 66 1.65 -0.63 -11.51
N ARG A 67 1.07 0.56 -11.37
CA ARG A 67 1.72 1.80 -11.81
C ARG A 67 2.95 2.12 -10.97
N ALA A 68 2.97 1.72 -9.69
CA ALA A 68 4.09 1.93 -8.76
C ALA A 68 5.23 0.92 -8.89
N ALA A 69 5.08 -0.15 -9.69
CA ALA A 69 6.11 -1.16 -9.87
C ALA A 69 7.37 -0.60 -10.56
N VAL A 70 8.54 -1.10 -10.13
CA VAL A 70 9.82 -0.86 -10.81
C VAL A 70 9.81 -1.57 -12.17
N ARG A 71 10.22 -0.86 -13.21
CA ARG A 71 10.27 -1.32 -14.60
C ARG A 71 11.71 -1.28 -15.13
N PRO A 72 12.04 -1.96 -16.24
CA PRO A 72 13.39 -1.96 -16.80
C PRO A 72 13.94 -0.56 -17.13
N ASP A 73 13.06 0.40 -17.42
CA ASP A 73 13.39 1.79 -17.72
C ASP A 73 13.42 2.70 -16.47
N THR A 74 13.15 2.15 -15.27
CA THR A 74 13.21 2.91 -14.02
C THR A 74 14.65 3.25 -13.66
N ARG A 75 14.95 4.55 -13.61
CA ARG A 75 16.25 5.14 -13.26
C ARG A 75 16.35 5.50 -11.78
N LEU A 76 15.23 5.84 -11.15
CA LEU A 76 15.17 6.14 -9.72
C LEU A 76 14.05 5.36 -9.04
N ALA A 77 14.39 4.53 -8.06
CA ALA A 77 13.46 3.76 -7.24
C ALA A 77 13.43 4.27 -5.79
N LEU A 78 12.32 4.02 -5.08
CA LEU A 78 12.21 4.26 -3.64
C LEU A 78 12.09 2.90 -2.94
N HIS A 79 12.91 2.69 -1.92
CA HIS A 79 12.83 1.52 -1.06
C HIS A 79 12.06 1.89 0.20
N LEU A 80 10.87 1.32 0.37
CA LEU A 80 10.01 1.52 1.53
C LEU A 80 9.92 0.21 2.30
N VAL A 81 10.10 0.28 3.62
CA VAL A 81 9.95 -0.86 4.53
C VAL A 81 8.92 -0.49 5.58
N ALA A 82 7.96 -1.38 5.80
CA ALA A 82 7.03 -1.30 6.91
C ALA A 82 7.32 -2.46 7.86
N GLN A 83 7.40 -2.16 9.15
CA GLN A 83 7.66 -3.14 10.20
C GLN A 83 6.47 -3.11 11.16
N PRO A 84 6.06 -4.26 11.73
CA PRO A 84 5.16 -4.25 12.87
C PRO A 84 5.72 -3.34 13.96
N PRO A 85 4.87 -2.67 14.75
CA PRO A 85 5.35 -2.00 15.95
C PRO A 85 6.09 -3.05 16.78
N THR A 86 7.38 -2.83 17.02
CA THR A 86 8.08 -3.62 18.02
C THR A 86 7.43 -3.30 19.36
N ALA A 87 6.89 -4.32 20.03
CA ALA A 87 6.44 -4.17 21.40
C ALA A 87 7.68 -3.75 22.21
N ARG A 88 7.73 -2.48 22.62
CA ARG A 88 8.75 -1.99 23.54
C ARG A 88 8.13 -1.98 24.92
N TRP A 89 8.04 -3.16 25.54
CA TRP A 89 7.70 -3.35 26.94
C TRP A 89 8.42 -4.58 27.46
N GLU A 90 9.62 -4.41 28.01
CA GLU A 90 10.25 -5.02 29.21
C GLU A 90 11.50 -4.11 29.44
N GLU A 91 11.88 -3.61 30.60
CA GLU A 91 11.74 -4.10 31.97
C GLU A 91 11.57 -2.92 32.95
N GLY A 92 10.77 -3.14 33.99
CA GLY A 92 10.88 -2.45 35.27
C GLY A 92 11.69 -3.30 36.25
#